data_AF-A0A941FJT9-F1
#
_entry.id   AF-A0A941FJT9-F1
#
_cell.length_a   1.000
_cell.length_b   1.000
_cell.length_c   1.000
_cell.angle_alpha   90.00
_cell.angle_beta   90.00
_cell.angle_gamma   90.00
#
_symmetry.space_group_name_H-M   'P 1'
#
loop_
_entity.id
_entity.type
_entity.pdbx_description
1 polymer ?
#
loop_
_entity_poly.entity_id
_entity_poly.type
_entity_poly.pdbx_seq_one_letter_code
_entity_poly.pdbx_strand_id
1 'polypeptide(L)'
;MKKYLFWSIFTLILLFNYSLETKILEDIQHVSAMGYDYVDGDRMKGTAAAPFYPAGMDVKPLNSFFTAVGHTILDILQKQQMEAQRKLATDVCKIFD
;
A
#
# COMPACT_ATOMS: atom_id res chain seq x y z
N MET A 1 -42.18 -23.44 -21.50
CA MET A 1 -41.45 -23.48 -20.22
C MET A 1 -39.93 -23.63 -20.40
N LYS A 2 -39.44 -24.57 -21.23
CA LYS A 2 -37.99 -24.78 -21.47
C LYS A 2 -37.21 -23.52 -21.90
N LYS A 3 -37.81 -22.64 -22.70
CA LYS A 3 -37.18 -21.39 -23.16
C LYS A 3 -36.87 -20.44 -22.00
N TYR A 4 -37.83 -20.25 -21.08
CA TYR A 4 -37.66 -19.40 -19.90
C TYR A 4 -36.64 -19.99 -18.92
N LEU A 5 -36.62 -21.31 -18.76
CA LEU A 5 -35.63 -22.00 -17.95
C LEU A 5 -34.21 -21.78 -18.52
N PHE A 6 -34.04 -21.89 -19.85
CA PHE A 6 -32.76 -21.64 -20.51
C PHE A 6 -32.28 -20.21 -20.29
N TRP A 7 -33.15 -19.23 -20.53
CA TRP A 7 -32.82 -17.81 -20.33
C TRP A 7 -32.48 -17.51 -18.87
N SER A 8 -33.20 -18.10 -17.91
CA SER A 8 -32.92 -17.95 -16.48
C SER A 8 -31.57 -18.54 -16.07
N ILE A 9 -31.19 -19.69 -16.63
CA ILE A 9 -29.88 -20.32 -16.35
C ILE A 9 -28.77 -19.48 -16.98
N PHE A 10 -28.99 -18.98 -18.19
CA PHE A 10 -28.01 -18.15 -18.89
C PHE A 10 -27.71 -16.84 -18.14
N THR A 11 -28.74 -16.13 -17.65
CA THR A 11 -28.53 -14.94 -16.83
C THR A 11 -27.87 -15.25 -15.49
N LEU A 12 -28.21 -16.38 -14.86
CA LEU A 12 -27.55 -16.82 -13.63
C LEU A 12 -26.04 -16.99 -13.85
N ILE A 13 -25.63 -17.67 -14.92
CA ILE A 13 -24.22 -17.88 -15.23
C ILE A 13 -23.50 -16.53 -15.45
N LEU A 14 -24.10 -15.60 -16.19
CA LEU A 14 -23.49 -14.28 -16.42
C LEU A 14 -23.31 -13.48 -15.12
N LEU A 15 -24.25 -13.58 -14.18
CA LEU A 15 -24.18 -12.86 -12.90
C LEU A 15 -23.13 -13.45 -11.96
N PHE A 16 -22.97 -14.78 -11.93
CA PHE A 16 -22.03 -15.45 -11.01
C PHE A 16 -20.63 -15.69 -11.59
N ASN A 17 -20.45 -15.61 -12.90
CA ASN A 17 -19.12 -15.74 -13.53
C ASN A 17 -18.37 -14.40 -13.62
N TYR A 18 -19.02 -13.29 -13.28
CA TYR A 18 -18.36 -11.98 -13.26
C TYR A 18 -17.48 -11.85 -12.00
N SER A 19 -16.23 -12.30 -12.11
CA SER A 19 -15.22 -12.04 -11.09
C SER A 19 -14.79 -10.57 -11.21
N LEU A 20 -15.27 -9.73 -10.29
CA LEU A 20 -14.72 -8.39 -10.11
C LEU A 20 -13.29 -8.54 -9.62
N GLU A 21 -12.34 -8.42 -10.53
CA GLU A 21 -10.93 -8.40 -10.19
C GLU A 21 -10.66 -7.12 -9.39
N THR A 22 -10.33 -7.29 -8.11
CA THR A 22 -10.05 -6.17 -7.21
C THR A 22 -8.72 -5.55 -7.62
N LYS A 23 -8.80 -4.50 -8.43
CA LYS A 23 -7.63 -3.68 -8.77
C LYS A 23 -7.46 -2.59 -7.73
N ILE A 24 -6.23 -2.41 -7.24
CA ILE A 24 -5.86 -1.25 -6.42
C ILE A 24 -6.04 0.00 -7.31
N LEU A 25 -7.06 0.82 -7.01
CA LEU A 25 -7.43 2.00 -7.79
C LEU A 25 -6.60 3.24 -7.43
N GLU A 26 -6.07 3.30 -6.20
CA GLU A 26 -5.28 4.42 -5.68
C GLU A 26 -4.14 3.92 -4.78
N ASP A 27 -2.98 4.59 -4.83
CA ASP A 27 -1.88 4.45 -3.86
C ASP A 27 -2.30 5.08 -2.51
N ILE A 28 -3.20 4.41 -1.80
CA ILE A 28 -3.52 4.81 -0.42
C ILE A 28 -2.39 4.32 0.47
N GLN A 29 -1.46 5.22 0.82
CA GLN A 29 -0.38 4.93 1.76
C GLN A 29 -0.95 4.72 3.16
N HIS A 30 -1.32 3.48 3.48
CA HIS A 30 -1.97 3.14 4.74
C HIS A 30 -0.92 3.02 5.85
N VAL A 31 -0.80 4.01 6.73
CA VAL A 31 0.02 3.84 7.95
C VAL A 31 -0.73 2.89 8.88
N SER A 32 -0.12 1.74 9.17
CA SER A 32 -0.68 0.69 10.04
C SER A 32 -0.43 0.97 11.52
N ALA A 33 0.74 1.50 11.85
CA ALA A 33 1.10 1.88 13.21
C ALA A 33 2.14 3.00 13.18
N MET A 34 2.13 3.84 14.22
CA MET A 34 3.15 4.86 14.44
C MET A 34 3.55 4.86 15.92
N GLY A 35 4.84 4.94 16.20
CA GLY A 35 5.40 5.01 17.55
C GLY A 35 6.52 6.05 17.63
N TYR A 36 6.73 6.60 18.83
CA TYR A 36 7.77 7.57 19.11
C TYR A 36 8.58 7.13 20.33
N ASP A 37 9.89 7.03 20.14
CA ASP A 37 10.85 6.72 21.19
C ASP A 37 11.68 7.96 21.51
N TYR A 38 11.94 8.19 22.79
CA TYR A 38 12.87 9.25 23.22
C TYR A 38 14.31 8.88 22.83
N VAL A 39 15.08 9.86 22.33
CA VAL A 39 16.50 9.68 22.00
C VAL A 39 17.38 10.47 22.97
N ASP A 40 17.34 11.80 22.89
CA ASP A 40 18.18 12.70 23.67
C ASP A 40 17.63 14.13 23.64
N GLY A 41 17.74 14.87 24.74
CA GLY A 41 17.33 16.28 24.82
C GLY A 41 15.89 16.50 24.35
N ASP A 42 15.74 17.17 23.22
CA ASP A 42 14.49 17.51 22.54
C ASP A 42 14.21 16.64 21.30
N ARG A 43 14.96 15.54 21.11
CA ARG A 43 14.88 14.67 19.94
C ARG A 43 14.08 13.40 20.23
N MET A 44 13.23 13.07 19.28
CA MET A 44 12.44 11.84 19.26
C MET A 44 12.72 11.05 17.98
N LYS A 45 12.61 9.73 18.10
CA LYS A 45 12.66 8.79 16.98
C LYS A 45 11.24 8.33 16.67
N GLY A 46 10.70 8.74 15.54
CA GLY A 46 9.43 8.23 15.05
C GLY A 46 9.64 7.02 14.15
N THR A 47 8.83 6.00 14.35
CA THR A 47 8.76 4.80 13.49
C THR A 47 7.33 4.66 12.97
N ALA A 48 7.17 4.63 11.65
CA ALA A 48 5.89 4.38 10.99
C ALA A 48 5.97 3.03 10.26
N ALA A 49 4.98 2.18 10.50
CA ALA A 49 4.82 0.90 9.79
C ALA A 49 3.74 1.06 8.72
N ALA A 50 4.06 0.72 7.48
CA ALA A 50 3.12 0.79 6.37
C ALA A 50 3.37 -0.37 5.38
N PRO A 51 2.31 -0.87 4.70
CA PRO A 51 2.51 -1.80 3.59
C PRO A 51 3.19 -1.06 2.44
N PHE A 52 4.26 -1.66 1.92
CA PHE A 52 4.96 -1.23 0.73
C PHE A 52 4.59 -2.15 -0.42
N TYR A 53 4.11 -1.56 -1.51
CA TYR A 53 3.76 -2.28 -2.72
C TYR A 53 4.92 -2.11 -3.71
N PRO A 54 5.74 -3.15 -3.94
CA PRO A 54 6.82 -3.05 -4.92
C PRO A 54 6.25 -2.88 -6.33
N ALA A 55 7.03 -2.29 -7.23
CA ALA A 55 6.57 -2.12 -8.61
C ALA A 55 6.44 -3.49 -9.31
N GLY A 56 5.27 -3.75 -9.92
CA GLY A 56 4.95 -5.01 -10.58
C GLY A 56 3.43 -5.26 -10.66
N MET A 57 2.99 -6.16 -11.55
CA MET A 57 1.58 -6.59 -11.58
C MET A 57 1.33 -7.62 -10.48
N ASP A 58 0.24 -7.46 -9.72
CA ASP A 58 -0.25 -8.41 -8.71
C ASP A 58 0.75 -8.70 -7.56
N VAL A 59 1.34 -7.64 -7.03
CA VAL A 59 2.32 -7.73 -5.94
C VAL A 59 1.66 -7.86 -4.57
N LYS A 60 2.19 -8.74 -3.73
CA LYS A 60 1.79 -8.81 -2.32
C LYS A 60 2.43 -7.66 -1.54
N PRO A 61 1.69 -6.99 -0.63
CA PRO A 61 2.25 -5.95 0.21
C PRO A 61 3.38 -6.51 1.09
N LEU A 62 4.48 -5.77 1.16
CA LEU A 62 5.59 -6.04 2.08
C LEU A 62 5.44 -5.13 3.30
N ASN A 63 5.65 -5.66 4.50
CA ASN A 63 5.69 -4.82 5.69
C ASN A 63 6.95 -3.97 5.66
N SER A 64 6.77 -2.65 5.63
CA SER A 64 7.88 -1.70 5.63
C SER A 64 7.81 -0.78 6.84
N PHE A 65 9.00 -0.42 7.33
CA PHE A 65 9.16 0.51 8.44
C PHE A 65 9.96 1.71 7.95
N PHE A 66 9.48 2.90 8.29
CA PHE A 66 10.13 4.18 8.01
C PHE A 66 10.47 4.82 9.33
N THR A 67 11.75 5.13 9.54
CA THR A 67 12.25 5.55 10.85
C THR A 67 13.06 6.82 10.69
N ALA A 68 12.68 7.86 11.43
CA ALA A 68 13.41 9.12 11.42
C ALA A 68 13.58 9.70 12.82
N VAL A 69 14.68 10.43 13.00
CA VAL A 69 14.95 11.19 14.23
C VAL A 69 14.81 12.68 13.94
N GLY A 70 14.10 13.39 14.79
CA GLY A 70 13.86 14.81 14.65
C GLY A 70 13.48 15.48 15.96
N HIS A 71 13.47 16.81 15.93
CA HIS A 71 13.12 17.64 17.10
C HIS A 71 11.60 17.83 17.24
N THR A 72 10.84 17.60 16.17
CA THR A 72 9.39 17.71 16.15
C THR A 72 8.78 16.57 15.35
N ILE A 73 7.49 16.30 15.59
CA ILE A 73 6.72 15.31 14.85
C ILE A 73 6.72 15.62 13.34
N LEU A 74 6.62 16.91 12.97
CA LEU A 74 6.60 17.33 11.57
C LEU A 74 7.93 17.06 10.85
N ASP A 75 9.05 17.34 11.52
CA ASP A 75 10.40 17.04 10.99
C ASP A 75 10.59 15.53 10.77
N ILE A 76 10.14 14.72 11.73
CA ILE A 76 10.16 13.26 11.63
C ILE A 76 9.31 12.77 10.44
N LEU A 77 8.08 13.27 10.30
CA LEU A 77 7.18 12.90 9.21
C LEU A 77 7.77 13.25 7.83
N GLN A 78 8.35 14.45 7.69
CA GLN A 78 8.97 14.87 6.43
C GLN A 78 10.14 13.96 6.05
N LYS A 79 10.99 13.60 7.02
CA LYS A 79 12.11 12.66 6.81
C LYS A 79 11.62 11.25 6.45
N GLN A 80 10.58 10.75 7.11
CA GLN A 80 9.96 9.46 6.78
C GLN A 80 9.39 9.46 5.35
N GLN A 81 8.75 10.56 4.92
CA GLN A 81 8.21 10.69 3.57
C GLN A 81 9.32 10.70 2.51
N MET A 82 10.43 11.41 2.77
CA MET A 82 11.59 11.39 1.89
C MET A 82 12.21 9.98 1.76
N GLU A 83 12.29 9.24 2.86
CA GLU A 83 12.78 7.86 2.86
C GLU A 83 11.86 6.94 2.03
N ALA A 84 10.54 7.08 2.20
CA ALA A 84 9.54 6.34 1.43
C ALA A 84 9.65 6.61 -0.07
N GLN A 85 9.74 7.88 -0.47
CA GLN A 85 9.91 8.27 -1.88
C GLN A 85 11.21 7.72 -2.47
N ARG A 86 12.31 7.71 -1.71
CA ARG A 86 13.59 7.17 -2.17
C ARG A 86 13.52 5.66 -2.43
N LYS A 87 12.81 4.91 -1.57
CA LYS A 87 12.57 3.47 -1.76
C LYS A 87 11.78 3.21 -3.03
N LEU A 88 10.70 3.96 -3.25
CA LEU A 88 9.88 3.87 -4.47
C LEU A 88 10.71 4.15 -5.74
N ALA A 89 11.51 5.23 -5.75
CA ALA A 89 12.33 5.58 -6.91
C ALA A 89 13.40 4.52 -7.24
N THR A 90 13.99 3.90 -6.21
CA THR A 90 15.01 2.85 -6.39
C THR A 90 14.43 1.59 -7.01
N ASP A 91 13.23 1.18 -6.58
CA ASP A 91 12.59 -0.02 -7.12
C ASP A 91 12.02 0.19 -8.52
N VAL A 92 11.55 1.40 -8.86
CA VAL A 92 11.19 1.76 -10.24
C VAL A 92 12.43 1.70 -11.15
N CYS A 93 13.58 2.19 -10.71
CA CYS A 93 14.79 2.20 -11.54
C CYS A 93 15.32 0.80 -11.86
N LYS A 94 15.17 -0.16 -10.94
CA LYS A 94 15.57 -1.57 -11.16
C LYS A 94 14.75 -2.32 -12.21
N ILE A 95 13.60 -1.80 -12.63
CA ILE A 95 12.76 -2.41 -13.67
C ILE A 95 13.27 -2.05 -15.07
N PHE A 96 14.08 -1.00 -15.19
CA PHE A 96 14.58 -0.49 -16.47
C PHE A 96 16.05 -0.89 -16.78
N ASP A 97 16.68 -1.68 -15.92
CA ASP A 97 17.99 -2.31 -16.15
C ASP A 97 17.84 -3.82 -16.46
#